data_AF-A0A7Y4WEF6-F1
#
_entry.id   AF-A0A7Y4WEF6-F1
#
_cell.length_a   1.000
_cell.length_b   1.000
_cell.length_c   1.000
_cell.angle_alpha   90.00
_cell.angle_beta   90.00
_cell.angle_gamma   90.00
#
_symmetry.space_group_name_H-M   'P 1'
#
loop_
_entity.id
_entity.type
_entity.pdbx_description
1 polymer ?
#
loop_
_entity_poly.entity_id
_entity_poly.type
_entity_poly.pdbx_seq_one_letter_code
_entity_poly.pdbx_strand_id
1 'polypeptide(L)'
;MHTLKTPPAAGQPRTFVDLAWMSARKLYERFIRSNTQQKLDHLTRVVDDLAARQKQDAKWRAIFRVQLEALVRDAYLADSDLPSDRSLALRRFRLRSQNEEDGLAIALLKAAGITNRTFVEIGSGGTGGNSAVLAFDLGWKGLMVDASSGALRNLRNLLSSNPQVKFVRSFVTSENINDLLRDNGMTGEIDLMSIDIDSCDYWLLDALEACSPRVLIMEYNSLFGPRRSVTLPNVPPPDSRPKGYSGASLTAIEKVAARKGYRLVICEEKGVNAFFLRNDLAPSIPGLKAHQAYRAWVDRLGTTRTKDIDVFALCEEHKLPLVEV
;
A
#
# COMPACT_ATOMS: atom_id res chain seq x y z
N MET A 1 28.68 -39.35 43.72
CA MET A 1 29.69 -39.29 44.82
C MET A 1 31.07 -39.34 44.20
N HIS A 2 31.68 -38.18 43.92
CA HIS A 2 33.13 -38.04 43.82
C HIS A 2 33.46 -36.65 44.35
N THR A 3 33.92 -36.62 45.59
CA THR A 3 34.40 -35.44 46.29
C THR A 3 35.58 -34.85 45.50
N LEU A 4 35.37 -33.66 44.95
CA LEU A 4 36.42 -32.84 44.34
C LEU A 4 37.49 -32.57 45.42
N LYS A 5 38.66 -33.17 45.27
CA LYS A 5 39.81 -32.84 46.13
C LYS A 5 40.17 -31.38 45.96
N THR A 6 40.32 -30.67 47.07
CA THR A 6 40.81 -29.29 47.15
C THR A 6 42.20 -29.16 46.53
N PRO A 7 42.49 -28.06 45.81
CA PRO A 7 43.80 -27.86 45.19
C PRO A 7 44.90 -27.67 46.25
N PRO A 8 46.15 -28.06 45.97
CA PRO A 8 47.27 -27.90 46.91
C PRO A 8 47.60 -26.42 47.15
N ALA A 9 48.04 -26.11 48.37
CA ALA A 9 48.41 -24.75 48.80
C ALA A 9 49.64 -24.21 48.04
N ALA A 10 49.71 -22.88 47.91
CA ALA A 10 50.74 -22.18 47.14
C ALA A 10 52.16 -22.48 47.67
N GLY A 11 52.99 -23.17 46.88
CA GLY A 11 54.41 -23.38 47.17
C GLY A 11 54.99 -24.77 46.85
N GLN A 12 54.17 -25.78 46.51
CA GLN A 12 54.69 -27.10 46.07
C GLN A 12 54.83 -27.20 44.54
N PRO A 13 55.85 -27.92 44.00
CA PRO A 13 56.01 -28.10 42.56
C PRO A 13 54.80 -28.85 42.01
N ARG A 14 54.07 -28.20 41.10
CA ARG A 14 52.90 -28.81 40.43
C ARG A 14 53.37 -30.03 39.67
N THR A 15 52.78 -31.18 39.99
CA THR A 15 53.11 -32.42 39.29
C THR A 15 52.62 -32.32 37.84
N PHE A 16 53.23 -33.07 36.92
CA PHE A 16 52.76 -33.16 35.53
C PHE A 16 51.27 -33.49 35.44
N VAL A 17 50.76 -34.27 36.41
CA VAL A 17 49.35 -34.64 36.55
C VAL A 17 48.47 -33.42 36.86
N ASP A 18 48.91 -32.48 37.70
CA ASP A 18 48.14 -31.27 38.04
C ASP A 18 48.02 -30.30 36.84
N LEU A 19 49.09 -30.14 36.08
CA LEU A 19 49.10 -29.33 34.85
C LEU A 19 48.22 -29.94 33.76
N ALA A 20 48.23 -31.27 33.62
CA ALA A 20 47.35 -32.00 32.72
C ALA A 20 45.87 -31.86 33.13
N TRP A 21 45.57 -31.94 34.43
CA TRP A 21 44.21 -31.80 34.96
C TRP A 21 43.63 -30.39 34.78
N MET A 22 44.43 -29.35 35.05
CA MET A 22 44.02 -27.95 34.81
C MET A 22 43.75 -27.67 33.32
N SER A 23 44.55 -28.27 32.43
CA SER A 23 44.38 -28.13 30.99
C SER A 23 43.13 -28.88 30.49
N ALA A 24 42.90 -30.10 30.98
CA ALA A 24 41.69 -30.87 30.70
C ALA A 24 40.42 -30.16 31.19
N ARG A 25 40.45 -29.54 32.38
CA ARG A 25 39.34 -28.73 32.90
C ARG A 25 39.04 -27.51 32.03
N LYS A 26 40.07 -26.75 31.60
CA LYS A 26 39.88 -25.61 30.69
C LYS A 26 39.31 -26.04 29.33
N LEU A 27 39.76 -27.17 28.79
CA LEU A 27 39.23 -27.74 27.55
C LEU A 27 37.77 -28.19 27.71
N TYR A 28 37.45 -28.86 28.81
CA TYR A 28 36.09 -29.28 29.13
C TYR A 28 35.13 -28.10 29.36
N GLU A 29 35.55 -27.07 30.10
CA GLU A 29 34.76 -25.84 30.29
C GLU A 29 34.55 -25.10 28.95
N ARG A 30 35.55 -25.04 28.08
CA ARG A 30 35.40 -24.51 26.71
C ARG A 30 34.44 -25.35 25.87
N PHE A 31 34.53 -26.68 25.94
CA PHE A 31 33.65 -27.59 25.21
C PHE A 31 32.19 -27.51 25.68
N ILE A 32 31.94 -27.44 26.99
CA ILE A 32 30.59 -27.24 27.53
C ILE A 32 30.05 -25.87 27.15
N ARG A 33 30.85 -24.80 27.23
CA ARG A 33 30.43 -23.46 26.79
C ARG A 33 30.11 -23.44 25.29
N SER A 34 30.91 -24.06 24.43
CA SER A 34 30.64 -24.12 23.00
C SER A 34 29.39 -24.95 22.68
N ASN A 35 29.18 -26.09 23.34
CA ASN A 35 27.98 -26.90 23.18
C ASN A 35 26.73 -26.18 23.71
N THR A 36 26.85 -25.45 24.82
CA THR A 36 25.75 -24.61 25.36
C THR A 36 25.43 -23.46 24.41
N GLN A 37 26.44 -22.80 23.85
CA GLN A 37 26.25 -21.73 22.87
C GLN A 37 25.58 -22.27 21.60
N GLN A 38 26.01 -23.42 21.08
CA GLN A 38 25.38 -24.06 19.92
C GLN A 38 23.91 -24.41 20.17
N LYS A 39 23.58 -24.91 21.36
CA LYS A 39 22.18 -25.15 21.77
C LYS A 39 21.39 -23.87 21.88
N LEU A 40 21.98 -22.80 22.42
CA LEU A 40 21.34 -21.49 22.52
C LEU A 40 21.06 -20.91 21.12
N ASP A 41 22.05 -20.90 20.22
CA ASP A 41 21.90 -20.43 18.85
C ASP A 41 20.86 -21.24 18.06
N HIS A 42 20.74 -22.54 18.35
CA HIS A 42 19.70 -23.39 17.77
C HIS A 42 18.31 -23.03 18.31
N LEU A 43 18.16 -22.87 19.63
CA LEU A 43 16.88 -22.46 20.23
C LEU A 43 16.45 -21.07 19.78
N THR A 44 17.38 -20.11 19.68
CA THR A 44 17.09 -18.77 19.13
C THR A 44 16.52 -18.86 17.72
N ARG A 45 17.16 -19.65 16.84
CA ARG A 45 16.64 -19.90 15.48
C ARG A 45 15.24 -20.52 15.49
N VAL A 46 14.99 -21.50 16.36
CA VAL A 46 13.66 -22.12 16.50
C VAL A 46 12.62 -21.09 16.97
N VAL A 47 12.95 -20.22 17.93
CA VAL A 47 12.06 -19.15 18.40
C VAL A 47 11.78 -18.15 17.29
N ASP A 48 12.80 -17.72 16.54
CA ASP A 48 12.67 -16.80 15.41
C ASP A 48 11.78 -17.40 14.30
N ASP A 49 11.98 -18.68 13.97
CA ASP A 49 11.17 -19.42 13.01
C ASP A 49 9.70 -19.53 13.47
N LEU A 50 9.46 -19.82 14.75
CA LEU A 50 8.12 -19.87 15.32
C LEU A 50 7.44 -18.49 15.27
N ALA A 51 8.16 -17.42 15.60
CA ALA A 51 7.66 -16.06 15.51
C ALA A 51 7.32 -15.67 14.06
N ALA A 52 8.17 -16.06 13.10
CA ALA A 52 7.90 -15.86 11.67
C ALA A 52 6.65 -16.60 11.20
N ARG A 53 6.46 -17.86 11.62
CA ARG A 53 5.26 -18.65 11.32
C ARG A 53 4.01 -18.03 11.93
N GLN A 54 4.05 -17.61 13.20
CA GLN A 54 2.92 -16.91 13.84
C GLN A 54 2.54 -15.64 13.10
N LYS A 55 3.52 -14.86 12.62
CA LYS A 55 3.29 -13.66 11.80
C LYS A 55 2.61 -14.02 10.46
N GLN A 56 3.03 -15.11 9.84
CA GLN A 56 2.43 -15.61 8.60
C GLN A 56 0.99 -16.09 8.82
N ASP A 57 0.72 -16.82 9.90
CA ASP A 57 -0.62 -17.27 10.28
C ASP A 57 -1.55 -16.08 10.56
N ALA A 58 -1.07 -15.09 11.32
CA ALA A 58 -1.83 -13.87 11.61
C ALA A 58 -2.19 -13.12 10.32
N LYS A 59 -1.24 -13.03 9.37
CA LYS A 59 -1.48 -12.43 8.05
C LYS A 59 -2.57 -13.18 7.29
N TRP A 60 -2.48 -14.51 7.18
CA TRP A 60 -3.47 -15.29 6.44
C TRP A 60 -4.85 -15.29 7.08
N ARG A 61 -4.93 -15.33 8.41
CA ARG A 61 -6.21 -15.17 9.13
C ARG A 61 -6.85 -13.81 8.85
N ALA A 62 -6.06 -12.74 8.81
CA ALA A 62 -6.56 -11.42 8.47
C ALA A 62 -7.09 -11.36 7.03
N ILE A 63 -6.34 -11.92 6.06
CA ILE A 63 -6.78 -12.00 4.66
C ILE A 63 -8.06 -12.84 4.53
N PHE A 64 -8.09 -14.02 5.14
CA PHE A 64 -9.26 -14.91 5.09
C PHE A 64 -10.50 -14.26 5.70
N ARG A 65 -10.36 -13.56 6.83
CA ARG A 65 -11.47 -12.81 7.44
C ARG A 65 -12.03 -11.76 6.47
N VAL A 66 -11.18 -10.99 5.81
CA VAL A 66 -11.61 -9.98 4.82
C VAL A 66 -12.37 -10.65 3.66
N GLN A 67 -11.88 -11.79 3.16
CA GLN A 67 -12.59 -12.53 2.09
C GLN A 67 -13.95 -13.06 2.58
N LEU A 68 -14.01 -13.61 3.79
CA LEU A 68 -15.24 -14.11 4.36
C LEU A 68 -16.26 -12.98 4.55
N GLU A 69 -15.83 -11.81 5.04
CA GLU A 69 -16.66 -10.62 5.16
C GLU A 69 -17.21 -10.16 3.80
N ALA A 70 -16.42 -10.27 2.72
CA ALA A 70 -16.90 -9.97 1.36
C ALA A 70 -18.00 -10.94 0.92
N LEU A 71 -17.82 -12.25 1.14
CA LEU A 71 -18.84 -13.26 0.83
C LEU A 71 -20.13 -13.06 1.64
N VAL A 72 -20.01 -12.71 2.92
CA VAL A 72 -21.16 -12.43 3.78
C VAL A 72 -21.92 -11.18 3.29
N ARG A 73 -21.20 -10.11 2.93
CA ARG A 73 -21.83 -8.89 2.39
C ARG A 73 -22.56 -9.18 1.08
N ASP A 74 -21.95 -9.93 0.17
CA ASP A 74 -22.57 -10.28 -1.10
C ASP A 74 -23.79 -11.20 -0.91
N ALA A 75 -23.69 -12.23 -0.07
CA ALA A 75 -24.76 -13.22 0.12
C ALA A 75 -25.98 -12.69 0.88
N TYR A 76 -25.80 -11.76 1.82
CA TYR A 76 -26.87 -11.36 2.73
C TYR A 76 -27.26 -9.89 2.63
N LEU A 77 -26.39 -9.02 2.10
CA LEU A 77 -26.61 -7.57 2.12
C LEU A 77 -26.70 -6.96 0.72
N ALA A 78 -26.29 -7.65 -0.34
CA ALA A 78 -26.21 -7.10 -1.70
C ALA A 78 -27.52 -6.51 -2.24
N ASP A 79 -28.66 -7.08 -1.86
CA ASP A 79 -30.00 -6.66 -2.30
C ASP A 79 -30.68 -5.71 -1.32
N SER A 80 -29.94 -5.20 -0.33
CA SER A 80 -30.48 -4.23 0.63
C SER A 80 -30.76 -2.90 -0.05
N ASP A 81 -31.91 -2.31 0.26
CA ASP A 81 -32.24 -0.93 -0.14
C ASP A 81 -31.45 0.06 0.72
N LEU A 82 -30.23 0.38 0.27
CA LEU A 82 -29.30 1.26 0.94
C LEU A 82 -28.93 2.44 0.04
N PRO A 83 -28.58 3.60 0.63
CA PRO A 83 -27.93 4.69 -0.10
C PRO A 83 -26.74 4.19 -0.93
N SER A 84 -26.48 4.87 -2.06
CA SER A 84 -25.53 4.40 -3.08
C SER A 84 -24.11 4.17 -2.55
N ASP A 85 -23.63 5.02 -1.63
CA ASP A 85 -22.32 4.89 -1.00
C ASP A 85 -22.21 3.62 -0.15
N ARG A 86 -23.26 3.31 0.62
CA ARG A 86 -23.33 2.08 1.40
C ARG A 86 -23.49 0.84 0.51
N SER A 87 -24.31 0.93 -0.53
CA SER A 87 -24.47 -0.15 -1.50
C SER A 87 -23.16 -0.47 -2.23
N LEU A 88 -22.39 0.55 -2.64
CA LEU A 88 -21.04 0.36 -3.19
C LEU A 88 -20.08 -0.25 -2.17
N ALA A 89 -20.11 0.22 -0.91
CA ALA A 89 -19.28 -0.33 0.15
C ALA A 89 -19.56 -1.82 0.43
N LEU A 90 -20.76 -2.34 0.10
CA LEU A 90 -21.02 -3.77 0.21
C LEU A 90 -20.29 -4.59 -0.85
N ARG A 91 -19.93 -3.99 -1.99
CA ARG A 91 -19.24 -4.66 -3.10
C ARG A 91 -17.72 -4.75 -2.95
N ARG A 92 -17.10 -4.10 -1.94
CA ARG A 92 -15.64 -4.18 -1.74
C ARG A 92 -15.20 -5.63 -1.47
N PHE A 93 -14.11 -6.04 -2.08
CA PHE A 93 -13.41 -7.29 -1.79
C PHE A 93 -11.97 -7.15 -2.27
N ARG A 94 -11.10 -8.06 -1.83
CA ARG A 94 -9.68 -8.02 -2.19
C ARG A 94 -9.25 -9.30 -2.90
N LEU A 95 -8.76 -9.19 -4.12
CA LEU A 95 -7.99 -10.23 -4.79
C LEU A 95 -6.51 -9.84 -4.91
N ARG A 96 -6.23 -8.61 -5.35
CA ARG A 96 -4.87 -8.12 -5.67
C ARG A 96 -4.54 -6.81 -4.98
N SER A 97 -5.51 -5.90 -4.88
CA SER A 97 -5.40 -4.60 -4.21
C SER A 97 -5.00 -4.68 -2.74
N GLN A 98 -4.75 -3.54 -2.10
CA GLN A 98 -4.28 -3.51 -0.71
C GLN A 98 -5.43 -3.57 0.31
N ASN A 99 -6.49 -2.78 0.08
CA ASN A 99 -7.57 -2.45 0.99
C ASN A 99 -8.97 -2.66 0.36
N GLU A 100 -9.13 -3.72 -0.44
CA GLU A 100 -10.40 -4.12 -1.08
C GLU A 100 -10.88 -3.21 -2.22
N GLU A 101 -9.97 -2.43 -2.80
CA GLU A 101 -10.23 -1.57 -3.96
C GLU A 101 -10.74 -2.35 -5.17
N ASP A 102 -10.35 -3.63 -5.32
CA ASP A 102 -10.74 -4.47 -6.47
C ASP A 102 -12.26 -4.52 -6.66
N GLY A 103 -13.00 -4.76 -5.57
CA GLY A 103 -14.46 -4.86 -5.62
C GLY A 103 -15.14 -3.52 -5.93
N LEU A 104 -14.59 -2.42 -5.42
CA LEU A 104 -15.08 -1.07 -5.71
C LEU A 104 -14.83 -0.69 -7.17
N ALA A 105 -13.61 -0.91 -7.67
CA ALA A 105 -13.24 -0.65 -9.06
C ALA A 105 -14.14 -1.44 -10.03
N ILE A 106 -14.33 -2.75 -9.78
CA ILE A 106 -15.18 -3.60 -10.63
C ILE A 106 -16.65 -3.16 -10.57
N ALA A 107 -17.17 -2.83 -9.38
CA ALA A 107 -18.55 -2.36 -9.24
C ALA A 107 -18.78 -1.06 -10.01
N LEU A 108 -17.87 -0.10 -9.89
CA LEU A 108 -17.95 1.19 -10.58
C LEU A 108 -17.79 1.04 -12.09
N LEU A 109 -16.87 0.19 -12.56
CA LEU A 109 -16.70 -0.14 -13.99
C LEU A 109 -17.98 -0.75 -14.57
N LYS A 110 -18.60 -1.70 -13.86
CA LYS A 110 -19.88 -2.30 -14.27
C LYS A 110 -21.00 -1.26 -14.34
N ALA A 111 -21.11 -0.40 -13.32
CA ALA A 111 -22.12 0.65 -13.28
C ALA A 111 -21.91 1.71 -14.39
N ALA A 112 -20.66 2.09 -14.64
CA ALA A 112 -20.29 2.98 -15.72
C ALA A 112 -20.55 2.37 -17.10
N GLY A 113 -20.52 1.04 -17.21
CA GLY A 113 -20.50 0.28 -18.46
C GLY A 113 -19.06 0.10 -18.95
N ILE A 114 -18.65 -1.13 -19.27
CA ILE A 114 -17.30 -1.42 -19.75
C ILE A 114 -17.29 -1.33 -21.28
N THR A 115 -16.34 -0.61 -21.87
CA THR A 115 -16.16 -0.52 -23.33
C THR A 115 -14.85 -1.11 -23.78
N ASN A 116 -13.74 -0.42 -23.49
CA ASN A 116 -12.46 -0.64 -24.15
C ASN A 116 -11.59 -1.68 -23.45
N ARG A 117 -11.99 -2.10 -22.24
CA ARG A 117 -11.20 -2.95 -21.32
C ARG A 117 -9.76 -2.44 -21.21
N THR A 118 -9.62 -1.12 -21.07
CA THR A 118 -8.32 -0.44 -21.05
C THR A 118 -8.15 0.32 -19.74
N PHE A 119 -7.02 0.10 -19.08
CA PHE A 119 -6.67 0.80 -17.83
C PHE A 119 -5.31 1.50 -17.90
N VAL A 120 -5.12 2.49 -17.04
CA VAL A 120 -3.82 3.12 -16.76
C VAL A 120 -3.57 3.16 -15.25
N GLU A 121 -2.37 2.74 -14.83
CA GLU A 121 -1.91 2.81 -13.44
C GLU A 121 -0.62 3.63 -13.39
N ILE A 122 -0.69 4.84 -12.82
CA ILE A 122 0.47 5.69 -12.56
C ILE A 122 0.88 5.49 -11.09
N GLY A 123 2.09 4.96 -10.87
CA GLY A 123 2.54 4.53 -9.54
C GLY A 123 2.22 3.06 -9.23
N SER A 124 2.36 2.19 -10.23
CA SER A 124 1.97 0.78 -10.15
C SER A 124 2.72 -0.06 -9.09
N GLY A 125 3.87 0.42 -8.63
CA GLY A 125 4.71 -0.30 -7.69
C GLY A 125 5.10 -1.70 -8.18
N GLY A 126 5.41 -2.59 -7.25
CA GLY A 126 5.81 -3.96 -7.57
C GLY A 126 4.62 -4.91 -7.76
N THR A 127 3.39 -4.43 -7.62
CA THR A 127 2.18 -5.26 -7.49
C THR A 127 1.07 -4.93 -8.51
N GLY A 128 1.14 -3.78 -9.17
CA GLY A 128 0.14 -3.30 -10.13
C GLY A 128 -0.93 -2.40 -9.53
N GLY A 129 -0.84 -2.07 -8.24
CA GLY A 129 -1.71 -1.09 -7.58
C GLY A 129 -3.19 -1.45 -7.65
N ASN A 130 -4.02 -0.43 -7.86
CA ASN A 130 -5.48 -0.55 -7.90
C ASN A 130 -6.00 -1.27 -9.16
N SER A 131 -5.20 -1.30 -10.23
CA SER A 131 -5.56 -1.95 -11.50
C SER A 131 -5.10 -3.40 -11.62
N ALA A 132 -4.42 -3.94 -10.60
CA ALA A 132 -3.83 -5.28 -10.66
C ALA A 132 -4.88 -6.35 -11.03
N VAL A 133 -6.08 -6.32 -10.44
CA VAL A 133 -7.14 -7.29 -10.77
C VAL A 133 -7.55 -7.24 -12.24
N LEU A 134 -7.54 -6.06 -12.87
CA LEU A 134 -7.89 -5.90 -14.29
C LEU A 134 -6.83 -6.57 -15.18
N ALA A 135 -5.56 -6.42 -14.82
CA ALA A 135 -4.45 -6.99 -15.56
C ALA A 135 -4.32 -8.51 -15.37
N PHE A 136 -4.34 -8.98 -14.11
CA PHE A 136 -4.05 -10.37 -13.76
C PHE A 136 -5.24 -11.29 -13.99
N ASP A 137 -6.42 -10.88 -13.51
CA ASP A 137 -7.57 -11.77 -13.39
C ASP A 137 -8.55 -11.56 -14.55
N LEU A 138 -8.64 -10.35 -15.10
CA LEU A 138 -9.51 -10.03 -16.24
C LEU A 138 -8.80 -9.95 -17.60
N GLY A 139 -7.47 -9.96 -17.63
CA GLY A 139 -6.69 -9.96 -18.86
C GLY A 139 -6.81 -8.67 -19.70
N TRP A 140 -7.08 -7.53 -19.05
CA TRP A 140 -7.26 -6.26 -19.75
C TRP A 140 -5.94 -5.73 -20.33
N LYS A 141 -6.07 -4.92 -21.38
CA LYS A 141 -4.97 -4.10 -21.90
C LYS A 141 -4.73 -2.93 -20.95
N GLY A 142 -3.48 -2.53 -20.76
CA GLY A 142 -3.23 -1.33 -19.99
C GLY A 142 -1.80 -0.83 -20.02
N LEU A 143 -1.59 0.27 -19.31
CA LEU A 143 -0.29 0.89 -19.10
C LEU A 143 -0.01 0.96 -17.59
N MET A 144 1.09 0.38 -17.15
CA MET A 144 1.58 0.46 -15.78
C MET A 144 2.89 1.26 -15.77
N VAL A 145 2.92 2.34 -14.99
CA VAL A 145 4.05 3.27 -14.91
C VAL A 145 4.58 3.30 -13.48
N ASP A 146 5.90 3.32 -13.32
CA ASP A 146 6.55 3.52 -12.04
C ASP A 146 7.98 4.09 -12.21
N ALA A 147 8.49 4.83 -11.24
CA ALA A 147 9.86 5.35 -11.27
C ALA A 147 10.91 4.25 -10.97
N SER A 148 10.53 3.23 -10.20
CA SER A 148 11.38 2.13 -9.75
C SER A 148 11.51 1.03 -10.79
N SER A 149 12.73 0.89 -11.33
CA SER A 149 13.07 -0.20 -12.24
C SER A 149 12.96 -1.59 -11.58
N GLY A 150 13.20 -1.68 -10.27
CA GLY A 150 13.08 -2.92 -9.51
C GLY A 150 11.61 -3.36 -9.38
N ALA A 151 10.74 -2.41 -9.07
CA ALA A 151 9.30 -2.64 -8.96
C ALA A 151 8.71 -3.14 -10.28
N LEU A 152 9.00 -2.45 -11.39
CA LEU A 152 8.53 -2.84 -12.72
C LEU A 152 9.08 -4.18 -13.19
N ARG A 153 10.32 -4.53 -12.82
CA ARG A 153 10.90 -5.84 -13.14
C ARG A 153 10.12 -6.96 -12.47
N ASN A 154 9.82 -6.80 -11.18
CA ASN A 154 9.00 -7.76 -10.43
C ASN A 154 7.61 -7.88 -11.06
N LEU A 155 6.96 -6.75 -11.32
CA LEU A 155 5.61 -6.70 -11.87
C LEU A 155 5.53 -7.35 -13.26
N ARG A 156 6.51 -7.09 -14.13
CA ARG A 156 6.61 -7.72 -15.45
C ARG A 156 6.75 -9.24 -15.37
N ASN A 157 7.51 -9.75 -14.42
CA ASN A 157 7.65 -11.19 -14.22
C ASN A 157 6.32 -11.82 -13.78
N LEU A 158 5.60 -11.16 -12.86
CA LEU A 158 4.31 -11.61 -12.37
C LEU A 158 3.23 -11.58 -13.47
N LEU A 159 3.22 -10.55 -14.33
CA LEU A 159 2.26 -10.38 -15.45
C LEU A 159 2.74 -10.98 -16.78
N SER A 160 3.72 -11.88 -16.76
CA SER A 160 4.27 -12.49 -17.97
C SER A 160 3.22 -13.21 -18.84
N SER A 161 2.10 -13.63 -18.26
CA SER A 161 0.97 -14.25 -18.96
C SER A 161 0.05 -13.26 -19.69
N ASN A 162 0.11 -11.95 -19.40
CA ASN A 162 -0.70 -10.93 -20.07
C ASN A 162 0.20 -9.99 -20.91
N PRO A 163 0.39 -10.27 -22.21
CA PRO A 163 1.25 -9.46 -23.08
C PRO A 163 0.63 -8.10 -23.47
N GLN A 164 -0.63 -7.82 -23.10
CA GLN A 164 -1.32 -6.58 -23.46
C GLN A 164 -1.03 -5.43 -22.49
N VAL A 165 -0.30 -5.70 -21.40
CA VAL A 165 0.11 -4.67 -20.43
C VAL A 165 1.48 -4.13 -20.82
N LYS A 166 1.55 -2.82 -21.04
CA LYS A 166 2.81 -2.10 -21.23
C LYS A 166 3.35 -1.64 -19.88
N PHE A 167 4.66 -1.78 -19.69
CA PHE A 167 5.36 -1.31 -18.49
C PHE A 167 6.34 -0.22 -18.87
N VAL A 168 6.18 0.98 -18.33
CA VAL A 168 7.04 2.13 -18.61
C VAL A 168 7.68 2.63 -17.34
N ARG A 169 9.01 2.73 -17.36
CA ARG A 169 9.73 3.40 -16.27
C ARG A 169 9.71 4.89 -16.52
N SER A 170 9.04 5.66 -15.67
CA SER A 170 9.02 7.12 -15.77
C SER A 170 8.79 7.76 -14.40
N PHE A 171 9.44 8.90 -14.17
CA PHE A 171 9.04 9.83 -13.12
C PHE A 171 8.01 10.78 -13.73
N VAL A 172 6.73 10.53 -13.45
CA VAL A 172 5.63 11.25 -14.10
C VAL A 172 5.46 12.61 -13.46
N THR A 173 5.32 13.64 -14.28
CA THR A 173 5.12 15.03 -13.87
C THR A 173 3.94 15.64 -14.62
N SER A 174 3.49 16.82 -14.18
CA SER A 174 2.38 17.52 -14.83
C SER A 174 2.71 17.91 -16.28
N GLU A 175 4.00 18.08 -16.60
CA GLU A 175 4.49 18.45 -17.93
C GLU A 175 4.58 17.25 -18.89
N ASN A 176 4.83 16.04 -18.37
CA ASN A 176 5.11 14.87 -19.21
C ASN A 176 3.97 13.85 -19.30
N ILE A 177 2.97 13.91 -18.42
CA ILE A 177 1.93 12.88 -18.31
C ILE A 177 1.17 12.69 -19.63
N ASN A 178 0.87 13.77 -20.34
CA ASN A 178 0.07 13.68 -21.56
C ASN A 178 0.83 13.01 -22.71
N ASP A 179 2.11 13.35 -22.89
CA ASP A 179 2.92 12.75 -23.94
C ASP A 179 3.24 11.29 -23.63
N LEU A 180 3.53 10.98 -22.36
CA LEU A 180 3.67 9.62 -21.87
C LEU A 180 2.45 8.74 -22.23
N LEU A 181 1.24 9.27 -22.04
CA LEU A 181 0.00 8.56 -22.36
C LEU A 181 -0.19 8.40 -23.87
N ARG A 182 0.01 9.47 -24.65
CA ARG A 182 -0.11 9.45 -26.12
C ARG A 182 0.86 8.46 -26.77
N ASP A 183 2.12 8.49 -26.37
CA ASP A 183 3.18 7.61 -26.88
C ASP A 183 2.87 6.13 -26.61
N ASN A 184 2.09 5.84 -25.57
CA ASN A 184 1.68 4.49 -25.22
C ASN A 184 0.31 4.09 -25.77
N GLY A 185 -0.36 4.97 -26.51
CA GLY A 185 -1.67 4.74 -27.12
C GLY A 185 -2.82 4.80 -26.11
N MET A 186 -2.64 5.56 -25.03
CA MET A 186 -3.65 5.82 -23.99
C MET A 186 -4.30 7.19 -24.27
N THR A 187 -5.10 7.26 -25.33
CA THR A 187 -5.73 8.49 -25.79
C THR A 187 -7.24 8.34 -25.91
N GLY A 188 -7.98 9.42 -25.71
CA GLY A 188 -9.44 9.39 -25.77
C GLY A 188 -10.05 8.68 -24.56
N GLU A 189 -11.12 7.92 -24.75
CA GLU A 189 -11.82 7.27 -23.64
C GLU A 189 -11.11 5.97 -23.19
N ILE A 190 -10.86 5.85 -21.89
CA ILE A 190 -10.38 4.61 -21.25
C ILE A 190 -11.28 4.24 -20.07
N ASP A 191 -11.33 2.97 -19.68
CA ASP A 191 -12.27 2.52 -18.66
C ASP A 191 -11.83 2.94 -17.25
N LEU A 192 -10.54 2.80 -16.93
CA LEU A 192 -10.02 3.10 -15.60
C LEU A 192 -8.68 3.83 -15.65
N MET A 193 -8.51 4.81 -14.78
CA MET A 193 -7.20 5.36 -14.44
C MET A 193 -7.03 5.40 -12.93
N SER A 194 -5.85 5.02 -12.45
CA SER A 194 -5.40 5.17 -11.08
C SER A 194 -4.13 6.03 -11.07
N ILE A 195 -4.10 7.04 -10.19
CA ILE A 195 -2.94 7.89 -9.95
C ILE A 195 -2.62 7.82 -8.45
N ASP A 196 -1.47 7.23 -8.14
CA ASP A 196 -0.98 7.01 -6.78
C ASP A 196 0.56 7.06 -6.76
N ILE A 197 1.12 8.27 -6.69
CA ILE A 197 2.57 8.51 -6.70
C ILE A 197 3.09 9.14 -5.40
N ASP A 198 2.31 9.04 -4.31
CA ASP A 198 2.64 9.53 -2.97
C ASP A 198 3.11 11.02 -2.94
N SER A 199 2.66 11.87 -3.88
CA SER A 199 3.22 13.23 -4.05
C SER A 199 2.35 14.21 -4.84
N CYS A 200 2.57 14.36 -6.15
CA CYS A 200 2.00 15.41 -6.99
C CYS A 200 0.70 14.99 -7.71
N ASP A 201 -0.03 14.05 -7.11
CA ASP A 201 -1.23 13.39 -7.67
C ASP A 201 -2.27 14.41 -8.16
N TYR A 202 -2.50 15.47 -7.36
CA TYR A 202 -3.37 16.58 -7.70
C TYR A 202 -2.98 17.24 -9.04
N TRP A 203 -1.69 17.54 -9.21
CA TRP A 203 -1.17 18.24 -10.39
C TRP A 203 -1.16 17.35 -11.63
N LEU A 204 -0.97 16.05 -11.46
CA LEU A 204 -1.12 15.10 -12.56
C LEU A 204 -2.54 15.08 -13.11
N LEU A 205 -3.54 15.03 -12.24
CA LEU A 205 -4.94 15.09 -12.67
C LEU A 205 -5.30 16.47 -13.25
N ASP A 206 -4.79 17.55 -12.66
CA ASP A 206 -5.03 18.91 -13.15
C ASP A 206 -4.46 19.13 -14.56
N ALA A 207 -3.31 18.54 -14.87
CA ALA A 207 -2.69 18.60 -16.20
C ALA A 207 -3.23 17.57 -17.19
N LEU A 208 -4.00 16.56 -16.75
CA LEU A 208 -4.45 15.47 -17.61
C LEU A 208 -5.42 15.94 -18.71
N GLU A 209 -5.06 15.64 -19.96
CA GLU A 209 -5.83 15.96 -21.18
C GLU A 209 -5.80 14.83 -22.22
N ALA A 210 -4.77 13.97 -22.22
CA ALA A 210 -4.59 12.94 -23.24
C ALA A 210 -5.74 11.91 -23.29
N CYS A 211 -6.36 11.62 -22.15
CA CYS A 211 -7.46 10.66 -22.06
C CYS A 211 -8.56 11.14 -21.09
N SER A 212 -9.75 10.55 -21.25
CA SER A 212 -10.91 10.71 -20.38
C SER A 212 -11.28 9.36 -19.78
N PRO A 213 -10.74 9.01 -18.60
CA PRO A 213 -11.16 7.83 -17.85
C PRO A 213 -12.66 7.83 -17.56
N ARG A 214 -13.28 6.66 -17.51
CA ARG A 214 -14.68 6.51 -17.07
C ARG A 214 -14.78 6.40 -15.55
N VAL A 215 -13.82 5.68 -14.96
CA VAL A 215 -13.58 5.57 -13.52
C VAL A 215 -12.18 6.09 -13.22
N LEU A 216 -12.06 6.92 -12.20
CA LEU A 216 -10.80 7.48 -11.73
C LEU A 216 -10.58 7.10 -10.26
N ILE A 217 -9.37 6.67 -9.93
CA ILE A 217 -8.92 6.39 -8.56
C ILE A 217 -7.76 7.34 -8.25
N MET A 218 -7.86 8.05 -7.13
CA MET A 218 -6.85 9.00 -6.68
C MET A 218 -6.48 8.69 -5.24
N GLU A 219 -5.18 8.69 -4.94
CA GLU A 219 -4.72 8.69 -3.55
C GLU A 219 -5.05 10.05 -2.90
N TYR A 220 -5.45 10.02 -1.63
CA TYR A 220 -5.54 11.22 -0.79
C TYR A 220 -4.92 10.99 0.58
N ASN A 221 -4.34 12.05 1.12
CA ASN A 221 -3.77 12.04 2.44
C ASN A 221 -4.83 12.46 3.46
N SER A 222 -5.38 11.47 4.16
CA SER A 222 -6.42 11.70 5.17
C SER A 222 -5.92 12.47 6.41
N LEU A 223 -4.61 12.67 6.60
CA LEU A 223 -4.08 13.50 7.68
C LEU A 223 -4.46 14.98 7.54
N PHE A 224 -4.72 15.46 6.32
CA PHE A 224 -5.22 16.84 6.11
C PHE A 224 -6.68 17.03 6.52
N GLY A 225 -7.36 15.95 6.89
CA GLY A 225 -8.76 15.96 7.31
C GLY A 225 -9.75 16.25 6.17
N PRO A 226 -11.05 16.30 6.49
CA PRO A 226 -12.12 16.35 5.49
C PRO A 226 -12.47 17.76 4.98
N ARG A 227 -11.82 18.82 5.50
CA ARG A 227 -12.25 20.21 5.28
C ARG A 227 -11.22 21.08 4.57
N ARG A 228 -9.95 20.91 4.89
CA ARG A 228 -8.88 21.68 4.25
C ARG A 228 -8.75 21.22 2.81
N SER A 229 -8.43 22.16 1.94
CA SER A 229 -8.21 21.94 0.52
C SER A 229 -6.78 22.36 0.22
N VAL A 230 -5.88 21.42 0.44
CA VAL A 230 -4.43 21.61 0.37
C VAL A 230 -3.78 20.48 -0.42
N THR A 231 -2.67 20.79 -1.06
CA THR A 231 -1.79 19.85 -1.75
C THR A 231 -0.32 20.27 -1.57
N LEU A 232 0.61 19.32 -1.79
CA LEU A 232 2.01 19.66 -1.95
C LEU A 232 2.23 20.54 -3.21
N PRO A 233 3.27 21.38 -3.25
CA PRO A 233 3.61 22.12 -4.46
C PRO A 233 3.88 21.20 -5.66
N ASN A 234 3.74 21.73 -6.88
CA ASN A 234 4.01 21.01 -8.13
C ASN A 234 5.52 20.86 -8.40
N VAL A 235 6.24 20.31 -7.44
CA VAL A 235 7.65 19.93 -7.53
C VAL A 235 7.86 18.67 -6.69
N PRO A 236 8.87 17.85 -7.01
CA PRO A 236 9.18 16.67 -6.20
C PRO A 236 9.38 17.04 -4.72
N PRO A 237 8.76 16.30 -3.78
CA PRO A 237 8.97 16.58 -2.37
C PRO A 237 10.41 16.23 -1.97
N PRO A 238 10.96 16.87 -0.91
CA PRO A 238 12.28 16.52 -0.39
C PRO A 238 12.37 15.04 0.02
N ASP A 239 13.55 14.44 -0.19
CA ASP A 239 13.82 13.06 0.23
C ASP A 239 13.70 12.91 1.75
N SER A 240 14.24 13.88 2.49
CA SER A 240 14.16 13.95 3.95
C SER A 240 12.93 14.75 4.37
N ARG A 241 11.78 14.08 4.42
CA ARG A 241 10.51 14.66 4.88
C ARG A 241 9.91 13.86 6.05
N PRO A 242 9.17 14.52 6.98
CA PRO A 242 8.46 13.83 8.02
C PRO A 242 7.39 12.91 7.42
N LYS A 243 7.12 11.81 8.12
CA LYS A 243 6.07 10.88 7.72
C LYS A 243 4.72 11.60 7.71
N GLY A 244 3.98 11.46 6.62
CA GLY A 244 2.67 12.09 6.45
C GLY A 244 2.68 13.38 5.64
N TYR A 245 3.84 13.92 5.26
CA TYR A 245 3.93 14.99 4.26
C TYR A 245 3.97 14.38 2.85
N SER A 246 2.79 14.12 2.28
CA SER A 246 2.61 13.54 0.94
C SER A 246 1.23 13.91 0.36
N GLY A 247 1.12 13.84 -0.97
CA GLY A 247 -0.15 13.88 -1.69
C GLY A 247 -0.96 15.18 -1.52
N ALA A 248 -2.28 15.01 -1.49
CA ALA A 248 -3.24 16.09 -1.32
C ALA A 248 -4.39 15.69 -0.39
N SER A 249 -5.07 16.69 0.17
CA SER A 249 -6.32 16.49 0.90
C SER A 249 -7.44 15.96 -0.01
N LEU A 250 -8.41 15.22 0.55
CA LEU A 250 -9.57 14.74 -0.21
C LEU A 250 -10.35 15.90 -0.84
N THR A 251 -10.49 17.02 -0.13
CA THR A 251 -11.18 18.22 -0.65
C THR A 251 -10.48 18.78 -1.88
N ALA A 252 -9.14 18.82 -1.89
CA ALA A 252 -8.37 19.27 -3.04
C ALA A 252 -8.62 18.35 -4.24
N ILE A 253 -8.52 17.03 -4.05
CA ILE A 253 -8.79 16.04 -5.10
C ILE A 253 -10.24 16.15 -5.61
N GLU A 254 -11.23 16.30 -4.72
CA GLU A 254 -12.64 16.53 -5.11
C GLU A 254 -12.77 17.72 -6.06
N LYS A 255 -12.14 18.86 -5.73
CA LYS A 255 -12.22 20.08 -6.53
C LYS A 255 -11.60 19.91 -7.91
N VAL A 256 -10.39 19.34 -8.02
CA VAL A 256 -9.75 19.15 -9.33
C VAL A 256 -10.52 18.13 -10.17
N ALA A 257 -10.99 17.03 -9.58
CA ALA A 257 -11.80 16.04 -10.25
C ALA A 257 -13.12 16.64 -10.76
N ALA A 258 -13.77 17.51 -9.97
CA ALA A 258 -14.98 18.22 -10.38
C ALA A 258 -14.73 19.13 -11.60
N ARG A 259 -13.62 19.89 -11.62
CA ARG A 259 -13.25 20.69 -12.80
C ARG A 259 -13.00 19.84 -14.05
N LYS A 260 -12.51 18.61 -13.86
CA LYS A 260 -12.26 17.63 -14.92
C LYS A 260 -13.50 16.82 -15.33
N GLY A 261 -14.67 17.10 -14.76
CA GLY A 261 -15.92 16.44 -15.12
C GLY A 261 -16.20 15.14 -14.39
N TYR A 262 -15.65 14.97 -13.18
CA TYR A 262 -15.86 13.80 -12.34
C TYR A 262 -16.52 14.17 -11.01
N ARG A 263 -17.18 13.18 -10.39
CA ARG A 263 -17.73 13.30 -9.03
C ARG A 263 -17.14 12.22 -8.13
N LEU A 264 -16.82 12.59 -6.90
CA LEU A 264 -16.42 11.66 -5.84
C LEU A 264 -17.61 10.77 -5.51
N VAL A 265 -17.44 9.46 -5.45
CA VAL A 265 -18.55 8.52 -5.16
C VAL A 265 -18.32 7.70 -3.89
N ILE A 266 -17.07 7.39 -3.56
CA ILE A 266 -16.71 6.66 -2.33
C ILE A 266 -15.20 6.80 -2.05
N CYS A 267 -14.79 6.68 -0.78
CA CYS A 267 -13.41 6.39 -0.41
C CYS A 267 -13.33 5.00 0.19
N GLU A 268 -12.23 4.28 -0.03
CA GLU A 268 -12.03 2.99 0.63
C GLU A 268 -11.82 3.15 2.14
N GLU A 269 -12.09 2.08 2.89
CA GLU A 269 -12.26 2.12 4.35
C GLU A 269 -10.97 2.41 5.15
N LYS A 270 -9.79 2.31 4.51
CA LYS A 270 -8.49 2.65 5.11
C LYS A 270 -8.09 4.10 4.92
N GLY A 271 -8.87 4.91 4.21
CA GLY A 271 -8.63 6.34 4.09
C GLY A 271 -7.38 6.72 3.28
N VAL A 272 -7.15 5.99 2.20
CA VAL A 272 -6.03 6.12 1.26
C VAL A 272 -6.54 6.43 -0.15
N ASN A 273 -7.45 5.63 -0.68
CA ASN A 273 -7.93 5.78 -2.07
C ASN A 273 -9.35 6.37 -2.15
N ALA A 274 -9.54 7.30 -3.09
CA ALA A 274 -10.82 7.91 -3.42
C ALA A 274 -11.23 7.54 -4.86
N PHE A 275 -12.50 7.21 -5.05
CA PHE A 275 -13.05 6.76 -6.32
C PHE A 275 -13.99 7.81 -6.90
N PHE A 276 -13.85 8.04 -8.19
CA PHE A 276 -14.57 9.04 -8.94
C PHE A 276 -15.21 8.45 -10.19
N LEU A 277 -16.39 8.94 -10.54
CA LEU A 277 -17.09 8.62 -11.77
C LEU A 277 -17.21 9.85 -12.66
N ARG A 278 -17.04 9.68 -13.97
CA ARG A 278 -17.32 10.74 -14.93
C ARG A 278 -18.80 11.13 -14.89
N ASN A 279 -19.10 12.42 -14.95
CA ASN A 279 -20.42 12.98 -14.63
C ASN A 279 -21.57 12.47 -15.53
N ASP A 280 -21.27 12.07 -16.76
CA ASP A 280 -22.21 11.52 -17.74
C ASP A 280 -22.58 10.04 -17.48
N LEU A 281 -21.85 9.35 -16.59
CA LEU A 281 -21.97 7.91 -16.38
C LEU A 281 -22.68 7.57 -15.06
N ALA A 282 -23.48 6.50 -15.08
CA ALA A 282 -24.14 5.91 -13.91
C ALA A 282 -24.87 6.94 -13.02
N PRO A 283 -25.87 7.68 -13.53
CA PRO A 283 -26.54 8.75 -12.78
C PRO A 283 -27.24 8.27 -11.49
N SER A 284 -27.49 6.96 -11.36
CA SER A 284 -28.00 6.34 -10.12
C SER A 284 -27.00 6.33 -8.96
N ILE A 285 -25.71 6.63 -9.22
CA ILE A 285 -24.67 6.80 -8.20
C ILE A 285 -24.39 8.30 -8.06
N PRO A 286 -25.06 9.02 -7.14
CA PRO A 286 -24.81 10.43 -6.91
C PRO A 286 -23.40 10.70 -6.38
N GLY A 287 -22.92 11.92 -6.60
CA GLY A 287 -21.66 12.39 -6.04
C GLY A 287 -21.77 12.73 -4.55
N LEU A 288 -20.72 12.44 -3.80
CA LEU A 288 -20.52 12.83 -2.41
C LEU A 288 -19.61 14.06 -2.33
N LYS A 289 -19.75 14.80 -1.23
CA LYS A 289 -18.75 15.79 -0.79
C LYS A 289 -17.64 15.12 -0.01
N ALA A 290 -16.44 15.71 -0.02
CA ALA A 290 -15.27 15.18 0.68
C ALA A 290 -15.58 14.84 2.15
N HIS A 291 -16.28 15.70 2.88
CA HIS A 291 -16.63 15.44 4.28
C HIS A 291 -17.59 14.27 4.51
N GLN A 292 -18.34 13.84 3.49
CA GLN A 292 -19.25 12.68 3.55
C GLN A 292 -18.48 11.39 3.22
N ALA A 293 -17.61 11.44 2.22
CA ALA A 293 -16.84 10.28 1.75
C ALA A 293 -15.61 9.99 2.62
N TYR A 294 -15.06 11.00 3.30
CA TYR A 294 -13.82 10.92 4.05
C TYR A 294 -13.74 9.70 4.97
N ARG A 295 -12.57 9.06 4.97
CA ARG A 295 -12.17 8.03 5.92
C ARG A 295 -10.83 8.43 6.52
N ALA A 296 -10.71 8.29 7.83
CA ALA A 296 -9.44 8.52 8.51
C ALA A 296 -8.50 7.35 8.24
N TRP A 297 -7.21 7.62 8.11
CA TRP A 297 -6.21 6.57 7.97
C TRP A 297 -6.28 5.56 9.13
N VAL A 298 -6.38 4.28 8.77
CA VAL A 298 -6.37 3.17 9.72
C VAL A 298 -5.20 2.26 9.43
N ASP A 299 -4.41 1.94 10.45
CA ASP A 299 -3.28 1.03 10.28
C ASP A 299 -3.72 -0.43 10.03
N ARG A 300 -2.74 -1.31 9.85
CA ARG A 300 -2.97 -2.75 9.61
C ARG A 300 -3.62 -3.47 10.79
N LEU A 301 -3.53 -2.91 12.00
CA LEU A 301 -4.15 -3.45 13.22
C LEU A 301 -5.56 -2.91 13.44
N GLY A 302 -6.05 -2.02 12.57
CA GLY A 302 -7.36 -1.39 12.76
C GLY A 302 -7.31 -0.17 13.67
N THR A 303 -6.13 0.32 14.03
CA THR A 303 -5.98 1.49 14.89
C THR A 303 -5.94 2.76 14.05
N THR A 304 -6.85 3.69 14.32
CA THR A 304 -6.82 5.03 13.74
C THR A 304 -5.72 5.84 14.41
N ARG A 305 -4.66 6.18 13.66
CA ARG A 305 -3.55 7.02 14.17
C ARG A 305 -3.65 8.50 13.80
N THR A 306 -4.68 8.91 13.07
CA THR A 306 -4.81 10.29 12.60
C THR A 306 -4.89 11.31 13.74
N LYS A 307 -5.26 10.89 14.96
CA LYS A 307 -5.28 11.76 16.14
C LYS A 307 -3.90 12.08 16.69
N ASP A 308 -2.88 11.29 16.37
CA ASP A 308 -1.53 11.42 16.96
C ASP A 308 -0.58 12.24 16.08
N ILE A 309 -0.98 12.59 14.84
CA ILE A 309 -0.15 13.29 13.87
C ILE A 309 -0.87 14.55 13.41
N ASP A 310 -0.46 15.70 13.92
CA ASP A 310 -0.83 17.00 13.35
C ASP A 310 0.10 17.32 12.17
N VAL A 311 -0.35 16.98 10.97
CA VAL A 311 0.42 17.20 9.74
C VAL A 311 0.68 18.69 9.48
N PHE A 312 -0.21 19.59 9.92
CA PHE A 312 -0.04 21.02 9.71
C PHE A 312 1.07 21.57 10.62
N ALA A 313 1.05 21.20 11.90
CA ALA A 313 2.12 21.54 12.83
C ALA A 313 3.48 20.99 12.37
N LEU A 314 3.51 19.75 11.84
CA LEU A 314 4.72 19.16 11.25
C LEU A 314 5.21 19.94 10.02
N CYS A 315 4.31 20.40 9.15
CA CYS A 315 4.71 21.21 8.00
C CYS A 315 5.30 22.55 8.46
N GLU A 316 4.71 23.20 9.45
CA GLU A 316 5.22 24.46 10.01
C GLU A 316 6.59 24.28 10.68
N GLU A 317 6.75 23.25 11.52
CA GLU A 317 8.01 22.93 12.22
C GLU A 317 9.16 22.71 11.24
N HIS A 318 8.91 21.95 10.17
CA HIS A 318 9.91 21.61 9.16
C HIS A 318 10.00 22.60 8.00
N LYS A 319 9.22 23.71 8.03
CA LYS A 319 9.14 24.72 6.96
C LYS A 319 8.81 24.11 5.59
N LEU A 320 7.90 23.13 5.59
CA LEU A 320 7.45 22.44 4.39
C LEU A 320 6.24 23.18 3.79
N PRO A 321 6.31 23.56 2.52
CA PRO A 321 5.26 24.34 1.88
C PRO A 321 3.99 23.52 1.62
N LEU A 322 2.83 24.14 1.76
CA LEU A 322 1.55 23.62 1.27
C LEU A 322 0.93 24.65 0.33
N VAL A 323 0.19 24.18 -0.68
CA VAL A 323 -0.58 25.01 -1.61
C VAL A 323 -2.05 24.85 -1.29
N GLU A 324 -2.75 25.95 -1.04
CA GLU A 324 -4.21 25.95 -0.93
C GLU A 324 -4.84 26.00 -2.33
N VAL A 325 -5.84 25.14 -2.55
CA VAL A 325 -6.52 24.93 -3.85
C VAL A 325 -8.03 24.79 -3.68
#